data_AF-A0A0N4WFL1-F1
#
_entry.id   AF-A0A0N4WFL1-F1
#
_cell.length_a   1.000
_cell.length_b   1.000
_cell.length_c   1.000
_cell.angle_alpha   90.00
_cell.angle_beta   90.00
_cell.angle_gamma   90.00
#
_symmetry.space_group_name_H-M   'P 1'
#
loop_
_entity.id
_entity.type
_entity.pdbx_description
1 polymer ?
#
loop_
_entity_poly.entity_id
_entity_poly.type
_entity_poly.pdbx_seq_one_letter_code
_entity_poly.pdbx_strand_id
1 'polypeptide(L)'
;MLRKFFGHNPSVLSHRYVCLETQRNDENLRGYTGLVNQQHAMAEFNDISPEQTECLLWICGLASSDNAYIWTSALSKMTHKPQTTLKELAAEI
;
A
#
# COMPACT_ATOMS: atom_id res chain seq x y z
N MET A 1 4.69 0.82 12.08
CA MET A 1 4.92 -0.34 11.19
C MET A 1 5.51 0.06 9.83
N LEU A 2 4.93 1.00 9.08
CA LEU A 2 5.40 1.35 7.72
C LEU A 2 6.83 1.95 7.65
N ARG A 3 7.24 2.75 8.65
CA ARG A 3 8.62 3.30 8.74
C ARG A 3 9.73 2.24 8.74
N LYS A 4 9.45 1.00 9.14
CA LYS A 4 10.44 -0.09 9.20
C LYS A 4 10.72 -0.69 7.81
N PHE A 5 9.75 -0.62 6.89
CA PHE A 5 9.88 -1.17 5.53
C PHE A 5 10.33 -0.13 4.51
N PHE A 6 10.04 1.14 4.77
CA PHE A 6 10.25 2.21 3.79
C PHE A 6 11.36 3.20 4.15
N GLY A 7 12.00 3.06 5.31
CA GLY A 7 13.14 3.91 5.70
C GLY A 7 12.74 5.37 5.99
N HIS A 8 13.73 6.28 5.93
CA HIS A 8 13.54 7.71 6.22
C HIS A 8 12.89 8.51 5.07
N ASN A 9 12.92 7.98 3.84
CA ASN A 9 12.22 8.52 2.69
C ASN A 9 11.20 7.49 2.20
N PRO A 10 9.89 7.72 2.38
CA PRO A 10 8.87 6.81 1.87
C PRO A 10 9.04 6.62 0.36
N SER A 11 9.02 5.36 -0.09
CA SER A 11 9.07 5.03 -1.51
C SER A 11 7.71 5.33 -2.16
N VAL A 12 7.67 5.40 -3.50
CA VAL A 12 6.41 5.50 -4.26
C VAL A 12 5.43 4.39 -3.85
N LEU A 13 5.94 3.19 -3.54
CA LEU A 13 5.14 2.09 -3.03
C LEU A 13 4.49 2.39 -1.67
N SER A 14 5.22 3.04 -0.77
CA SER A 14 4.68 3.47 0.53
C SER A 14 3.54 4.43 0.36
N HIS A 15 3.70 5.41 -0.53
CA HIS A 15 2.67 6.41 -0.79
C HIS A 15 1.42 5.79 -1.41
N ARG A 16 1.59 4.85 -2.36
CA ARG A 16 0.47 4.07 -2.93
C ARG A 16 -0.27 3.28 -1.85
N TYR A 17 0.46 2.57 -1.00
CA TYR A 17 -0.14 1.81 0.09
C TYR A 17 -0.88 2.70 1.10
N VAL A 18 -0.27 3.80 1.55
CA VAL A 18 -0.90 4.76 2.48
C VAL A 18 -2.14 5.39 1.85
N CYS A 19 -2.12 5.71 0.56
CA CYS A 19 -3.29 6.25 -0.11
C CYS A 19 -4.45 5.25 -0.16
N LEU A 20 -4.17 3.96 -0.38
CA LEU A 20 -5.21 2.91 -0.38
C LEU A 20 -5.77 2.63 1.02
N GLU A 21 -4.93 2.72 2.05
CA GLU A 21 -5.33 2.58 3.46
C GLU A 21 -5.99 3.84 4.03
N THR A 22 -6.09 4.93 3.25
CA THR A 22 -6.68 6.18 3.73
C THR A 22 -8.16 5.97 4.01
N GLN A 23 -8.51 6.03 5.29
CA GLN A 23 -9.89 5.95 5.78
C GLN A 23 -10.26 7.25 6.49
N ARG A 24 -11.55 7.57 6.49
CA ARG A 24 -12.07 8.72 7.20
C ARG A 24 -12.08 8.41 8.70
N ASN A 25 -11.46 9.29 9.49
CA ASN A 25 -11.52 9.24 10.95
C ASN A 25 -12.56 10.25 11.47
N ASP A 26 -12.30 10.86 12.63
CA ASP A 26 -13.17 11.86 13.25
C ASP A 26 -13.16 13.22 12.53
N GLU A 27 -12.38 13.39 11.46
CA GLU A 27 -12.38 14.65 10.70
C GLU A 27 -13.70 14.93 9.97
N ASN A 28 -13.97 16.23 9.77
CA ASN A 28 -15.05 16.66 8.90
C ASN A 28 -14.76 16.27 7.43
N LEU A 29 -15.80 16.21 6.62
CA LEU A 29 -15.70 15.77 5.22
C LEU A 29 -14.69 16.60 4.41
N ARG A 30 -14.60 17.92 4.66
CA ARG A 30 -13.64 18.79 3.96
C ARG A 30 -12.19 18.41 4.28
N GLY A 31 -11.90 18.14 5.56
CA GLY A 31 -10.59 17.66 5.99
C GLY A 31 -10.23 16.34 5.33
N TYR A 32 -11.17 15.39 5.32
CA TYR A 32 -10.99 14.09 4.67
C TYR A 32 -10.74 14.23 3.16
N THR A 33 -11.50 15.07 2.45
CA THR A 33 -11.26 15.35 1.02
C THR A 33 -9.86 15.90 0.78
N GLY A 34 -9.39 16.81 1.63
CA GLY A 34 -8.03 17.35 1.54
C GLY A 34 -6.97 16.26 1.73
N LEU A 35 -7.17 15.37 2.71
CA LEU A 35 -6.28 14.24 2.98
C LEU A 35 -6.19 13.28 1.79
N VAL A 36 -7.34 12.87 1.23
CA VAL A 36 -7.38 11.97 0.05
C VAL A 36 -6.61 12.59 -1.13
N ASN A 37 -6.84 13.88 -1.42
CA ASN A 37 -6.14 14.57 -2.50
C ASN A 37 -4.62 14.62 -2.27
N GLN A 38 -4.20 14.87 -1.02
CA GLN A 38 -2.78 14.91 -0.66
C GLN A 38 -2.12 13.53 -0.85
N GLN A 39 -2.74 12.47 -0.33
CA GLN A 39 -2.17 11.11 -0.44
C GLN A 39 -2.14 10.64 -1.90
N HIS A 40 -3.20 10.93 -2.67
CA HIS A 40 -3.24 10.61 -4.11
C HIS A 40 -2.11 11.31 -4.89
N ALA A 41 -1.85 12.59 -4.59
CA ALA A 41 -0.78 13.34 -5.25
C ALA A 41 0.61 12.73 -5.00
N MET A 42 0.85 12.15 -3.83
CA MET A 42 2.11 11.50 -3.48
C MET A 42 2.22 10.06 -4.01
N ALA A 43 1.09 9.41 -4.30
CA ALA A 43 1.03 8.01 -4.70
C ALA A 43 1.44 7.74 -6.16
N GLU A 44 1.49 8.77 -7.01
CA GLU A 44 1.91 8.63 -8.41
C GLU A 44 1.20 7.47 -9.13
N PHE A 45 -0.14 7.40 -9.00
CA PHE A 45 -0.94 6.30 -9.57
C PHE A 45 -0.94 6.28 -11.10
N ASN A 46 -0.54 7.37 -11.76
CA ASN A 46 -0.46 7.41 -13.22
C ASN A 46 0.53 6.37 -13.78
N ASP A 47 1.53 5.98 -12.99
CA ASP A 47 2.61 5.06 -13.39
C ASP A 47 2.52 3.71 -12.66
N ILE A 48 1.33 3.30 -12.21
CA ILE A 48 1.12 1.99 -11.58
C ILE A 48 0.76 0.94 -12.64
N SER A 49 1.35 -0.25 -12.57
CA SER A 49 0.91 -1.36 -13.43
C SER A 49 -0.37 -2.02 -12.89
N PRO A 50 -1.15 -2.72 -13.73
CA PRO A 50 -2.27 -3.53 -13.28
C PRO A 50 -1.87 -4.55 -12.21
N GLU A 51 -0.75 -5.25 -12.41
CA GLU A 51 -0.24 -6.26 -11.48
C GLU A 51 0.14 -5.63 -10.13
N GLN A 52 0.75 -4.44 -10.14
CA GLN A 52 1.05 -3.70 -8.91
C GLN A 52 -0.23 -3.31 -8.16
N THR A 53 -1.28 -2.93 -8.90
CA THR A 53 -2.58 -2.59 -8.31
C THR A 53 -3.22 -3.80 -7.66
N GLU A 54 -3.26 -4.94 -8.35
CA GLU A 54 -3.78 -6.21 -7.82
C GLU A 54 -3.04 -6.64 -6.55
N CYS A 55 -1.70 -6.58 -6.56
CA CYS A 55 -0.88 -6.91 -5.40
C CYS A 55 -1.16 -5.98 -4.21
N LEU A 56 -1.23 -4.66 -4.44
CA LEU A 56 -1.51 -3.70 -3.36
C LEU A 56 -2.90 -3.90 -2.76
N LEU A 57 -3.93 -4.10 -3.59
CA LEU A 57 -5.29 -4.36 -3.10
C LEU A 57 -5.33 -5.61 -2.22
N TRP A 58 -4.65 -6.68 -2.65
CA TRP A 58 -4.58 -7.90 -1.88
C TRP A 58 -3.81 -7.72 -0.56
N ILE A 59 -2.68 -7.00 -0.57
CA ILE A 59 -1.93 -6.66 0.65
C ILE A 59 -2.79 -5.83 1.61
N CYS A 60 -3.49 -4.80 1.14
CA CYS A 60 -4.38 -3.98 1.97
C CYS A 60 -5.47 -4.84 2.64
N GLY A 61 -6.07 -5.78 1.89
CA GLY A 61 -7.06 -6.71 2.44
C GLY A 61 -6.54 -7.62 3.56
N LEU A 62 -5.22 -7.84 3.66
CA LEU A 62 -4.61 -8.63 4.72
C LEU A 62 -4.29 -7.83 5.99
N ALA A 63 -4.23 -6.49 5.89
CA ALA A 63 -3.81 -5.62 7.00
C ALA A 63 -4.75 -5.70 8.22
N SER A 64 -6.01 -6.05 8.01
CA SER A 64 -7.03 -6.23 9.06
C SER A 64 -7.23 -7.69 9.49
N SER A 65 -6.36 -8.62 9.08
CA SER A 65 -6.49 -10.06 9.37
C SER A 65 -5.42 -10.57 10.34
N ASP A 66 -5.62 -11.76 10.93
CA ASP A 66 -4.61 -12.45 11.77
C ASP A 66 -3.31 -12.79 11.01
N ASN A 67 -3.29 -12.57 9.69
CA ASN A 67 -2.18 -12.85 8.79
C ASN A 67 -1.13 -11.73 8.72
N ALA A 68 -0.82 -11.08 9.84
CA ALA A 68 0.12 -9.95 9.90
C ALA A 68 1.54 -10.30 9.37
N TYR A 69 1.96 -11.56 9.49
CA TYR A 69 3.24 -12.03 8.96
C TYR A 69 3.22 -12.13 7.42
N ILE A 70 2.10 -12.55 6.83
CA ILE A 70 1.91 -12.61 5.37
C ILE A 70 1.91 -11.21 4.79
N TRP A 71 1.15 -10.29 5.40
CA TRP A 71 1.13 -8.88 5.02
C TRP A 71 2.56 -8.29 5.02
N THR A 72 3.31 -8.53 6.10
CA THR A 72 4.69 -8.06 6.26
C THR A 72 5.60 -8.62 5.16
N SER A 73 5.52 -9.92 4.87
CA SER A 73 6.33 -10.58 3.86
C SER A 73 6.02 -10.05 2.46
N ALA A 74 4.74 -9.96 2.10
CA ALA A 74 4.28 -9.50 0.80
C ALA A 74 4.69 -8.04 0.53
N LEU A 75 4.54 -7.15 1.53
CA LEU A 75 4.95 -5.76 1.42
C LEU A 75 6.46 -5.61 1.24
N SER A 76 7.24 -6.42 1.97
CA SER A 76 8.70 -6.47 1.81
C SER A 76 9.09 -6.91 0.40
N LYS A 77 8.48 -7.98 -0.12
CA LYS A 77 8.78 -8.50 -1.46
C LYS A 77 8.45 -7.48 -2.55
N MET A 78 7.29 -6.84 -2.50
CA MET A 78 6.93 -5.79 -3.46
C MET A 78 7.86 -4.58 -3.41
N THR A 79 8.41 -4.26 -2.23
CA THR A 79 9.39 -3.18 -2.07
C THR A 79 10.70 -3.49 -2.79
N HIS A 80 11.15 -4.74 -2.78
CA HIS A 80 12.40 -5.18 -3.42
C HIS A 80 12.23 -5.59 -4.89
N LYS A 81 11.08 -6.17 -5.25
CA LYS A 81 10.73 -6.65 -6.60
C LYS A 81 9.37 -6.09 -7.01
N PRO A 82 9.30 -4.83 -7.49
CA PRO A 82 8.04 -4.16 -7.81
C PRO A 82 7.30 -4.76 -9.02
N GLN A 83 7.92 -5.67 -9.77
CA GLN A 83 7.33 -6.41 -10.89
C GLN A 83 6.71 -7.75 -10.45
N THR A 84 6.65 -8.01 -9.14
CA THR A 84 6.01 -9.21 -8.62
C THR A 84 4.51 -9.19 -8.89
N THR A 85 3.99 -10.32 -9.37
CA THR A 85 2.57 -10.50 -9.65
C THR A 85 1.83 -11.03 -8.41
N LEU A 86 0.51 -10.88 -8.40
CA LEU A 86 -0.32 -11.38 -7.30
C LEU A 86 -0.19 -12.90 -7.14
N LYS A 87 -0.06 -13.62 -8.27
CA LYS A 87 0.19 -15.07 -8.28
C LYS A 87 1.51 -15.43 -7.59
N GLU A 88 2.57 -14.66 -7.83
CA GLU A 88 3.86 -14.86 -7.16
C GLU A 88 3.81 -14.52 -5.66
N LEU A 89 2.95 -13.58 -5.22
CA LEU A 89 2.76 -13.29 -3.79
C LEU A 89 1.97 -14.39 -3.10
N ALA A 90 0.88 -14.83 -3.71
CA ALA A 90 0.00 -15.84 -3.13
C ALA A 90 0.65 -17.23 -3.05
N ALA A 91 1.58 -17.55 -3.94
CA ALA A 91 2.29 -18.83 -3.96
C ALA A 91 3.35 -19.00 -2.85
N GLU A 92 3.68 -17.92 -2.12
CA GLU A 92 4.63 -17.96 -0.98
C GLU A 92 3.95 -18.17 0.37
N ILE A 93 2.63 -18.32 0.38
CA ILE A 93 1.83 -18.66 1.57
C ILE A 93 1.62 -20.17 1.67
#